data_AF-A0A4V1RR23-F1
#
_entry.id   AF-A0A4V1RR23-F1
#
_cell.length_a   1.000
_cell.length_b   1.000
_cell.length_c   1.000
_cell.angle_alpha   90.00
_cell.angle_beta   90.00
_cell.angle_gamma   90.00
#
_symmetry.space_group_name_H-M   'P 1'
#
loop_
_entity.id
_entity.type
_entity.pdbx_description
1 polymer ?
#
loop_
_entity_poly.entity_id
_entity_poly.type
_entity_poly.pdbx_seq_one_letter_code
_entity_poly.pdbx_strand_id
1 'polypeptide(L)'
;MDAAPRSFDELPTDPVIGVPVPFAAGTEAGASVRTLDVRRVTQCALSRTCGVCGATLGRPLAFVGTPRELDRMAFHVPACHVDCAERLLASYADVADPVLGLDAPPAEWLLVTTASFEFVRPTKDDVDRRPVFEPLIPAVP
;
A
#
# COMPACT_ATOMS: atom_id res chain seq x y z
N MET A 1 -3.10 -16.46 13.70
CA MET A 1 -2.69 -15.27 12.94
C MET A 1 -1.43 -15.70 12.24
N ASP A 2 -1.51 -15.94 10.94
CA ASP A 2 -0.37 -16.44 10.17
C ASP A 2 0.79 -15.45 10.28
N ALA A 3 2.01 -15.99 10.27
CA ALA A 3 3.20 -15.18 10.32
C ALA A 3 3.24 -14.31 9.06
N ALA A 4 3.21 -12.99 9.24
CA ALA A 4 3.41 -12.07 8.14
C ALA A 4 4.81 -12.32 7.53
N PRO A 5 4.97 -12.14 6.21
CA PRO A 5 6.30 -12.01 5.63
C PRO A 5 7.05 -10.89 6.37
N ARG A 6 8.39 -10.96 6.42
CA ARG A 6 9.21 -9.91 7.04
C ARG A 6 10.08 -9.20 6.01
N SER A 7 10.27 -9.81 4.84
CA SER A 7 10.99 -9.24 3.71
C SER A 7 10.16 -9.34 2.43
N PHE A 8 10.51 -8.52 1.44
CA PHE A 8 9.83 -8.53 0.14
C PHE A 8 10.02 -9.86 -0.61
N ASP A 9 11.18 -10.50 -0.45
CA ASP A 9 11.51 -11.78 -1.11
C ASP A 9 10.69 -12.97 -0.61
N GLU A 10 10.04 -12.83 0.55
CA GLU A 10 9.17 -13.85 1.15
C GLU A 10 7.69 -13.66 0.81
N LEU A 11 7.35 -12.63 0.02
CA LEU A 11 5.96 -12.37 -0.35
C LEU A 11 5.40 -13.53 -1.18
N PRO A 12 4.16 -13.96 -0.89
CA PRO A 12 3.48 -14.90 -1.78
C PRO A 12 3.22 -14.25 -3.13
N THR A 13 3.15 -15.04 -4.20
CA THR A 13 2.86 -14.56 -5.55
C THR A 13 1.36 -14.71 -5.86
N ASP A 14 0.77 -13.72 -6.54
CA ASP A 14 -0.60 -13.82 -7.03
C ASP A 14 -0.68 -14.96 -8.05
N PRO A 15 -1.59 -15.94 -7.86
CA PRO A 15 -1.63 -17.13 -8.70
C PRO A 15 -2.11 -16.87 -10.13
N VAL A 16 -2.71 -15.72 -10.41
CA VAL A 16 -3.24 -15.35 -11.73
C VAL A 16 -2.34 -14.34 -12.43
N ILE A 17 -1.93 -13.30 -11.71
CA ILE A 17 -1.16 -12.18 -12.28
C ILE A 17 0.35 -12.46 -12.23
N GLY A 18 0.81 -13.31 -11.30
CA GLY A 18 2.21 -13.72 -11.24
C GLY A 18 3.15 -12.71 -10.57
N VAL A 19 2.62 -11.71 -9.87
CA VAL A 19 3.40 -10.68 -9.15
C VAL A 19 3.31 -10.85 -7.63
N PRO A 20 4.26 -10.34 -6.84
CA PRO A 20 4.22 -10.44 -5.38
C PRO A 20 2.96 -9.80 -4.79
N VAL A 21 2.29 -10.48 -3.86
CA VAL A 21 1.13 -9.99 -3.12
C VAL A 21 1.61 -9.18 -1.90
N PRO A 22 1.33 -7.88 -1.82
CA PRO A 22 1.66 -7.06 -0.67
C PRO A 22 0.93 -7.54 0.58
N PHE A 23 1.54 -7.39 1.74
CA PHE A 23 0.94 -7.69 3.04
C PHE A 23 -0.45 -7.06 3.21
N ALA A 24 -0.63 -5.83 2.75
CA ALA A 24 -1.90 -5.11 2.80
C ALA A 24 -3.00 -5.71 1.90
N ALA A 25 -2.65 -6.52 0.91
CA ALA A 25 -3.58 -7.27 0.05
C ALA A 25 -3.89 -8.68 0.59
N GLY A 26 -3.21 -9.11 1.66
CA GLY A 26 -3.42 -10.40 2.33
C GLY A 26 -2.14 -11.25 2.39
N THR A 27 -2.15 -12.25 3.27
CA THR A 27 -1.03 -13.20 3.47
C THR A 27 -1.47 -14.66 3.41
N GLU A 28 -2.78 -14.89 3.32
CA GLU A 28 -3.37 -16.22 3.36
C GLU A 28 -3.28 -16.88 1.99
N ALA A 29 -3.40 -18.21 1.95
CA ALA A 29 -3.47 -18.93 0.68
C ALA A 29 -4.64 -18.41 -0.18
N GLY A 30 -4.34 -17.98 -1.41
CA GLY A 30 -5.32 -17.38 -2.32
C GLY A 30 -5.48 -15.86 -2.19
N ALA A 31 -4.65 -15.19 -1.38
CA ALA A 31 -4.53 -13.74 -1.43
C ALA A 31 -4.20 -13.28 -2.86
N SER A 32 -4.75 -12.13 -3.24
CA SER A 32 -4.67 -11.62 -4.61
C SER A 32 -4.41 -10.13 -4.60
N VAL A 33 -3.71 -9.66 -5.63
CA VAL A 33 -3.40 -8.25 -5.83
C VAL A 33 -4.59 -7.47 -6.36
N ARG A 34 -5.77 -8.07 -6.59
CA ARG A 34 -6.93 -7.33 -7.11
C ARG A 34 -7.45 -6.27 -6.16
N THR A 35 -7.42 -6.52 -4.85
CA THR A 35 -7.99 -5.64 -3.82
C THR A 35 -7.14 -5.65 -2.56
N LEU A 36 -7.24 -4.59 -1.76
CA LEU A 36 -6.67 -4.56 -0.42
C LEU A 36 -7.54 -5.31 0.59
N ASP A 37 -6.91 -5.98 1.56
CA ASP A 37 -7.57 -6.56 2.72
C ASP A 37 -7.70 -5.48 3.81
N VAL A 38 -8.95 -5.07 4.10
CA VAL A 38 -9.28 -4.04 5.09
C VAL A 38 -8.67 -4.33 6.47
N ARG A 39 -8.58 -5.60 6.89
CA ARG A 39 -7.99 -5.99 8.17
C ARG A 39 -6.49 -5.72 8.17
N ARG A 40 -5.80 -6.06 7.07
CA ARG A 40 -4.35 -5.85 6.93
C ARG A 40 -4.00 -4.38 6.72
N VAL A 41 -4.80 -3.65 5.94
CA VAL A 41 -4.70 -2.19 5.82
C VAL A 41 -4.79 -1.52 7.19
N THR A 42 -5.81 -1.87 7.97
CA THR A 42 -5.99 -1.34 9.33
C THR A 42 -4.83 -1.74 10.24
N GLN A 43 -4.33 -2.98 10.14
CA GLN A 43 -3.15 -3.42 10.89
C GLN A 43 -1.91 -2.59 10.57
N CYS A 44 -1.68 -2.27 9.29
CA CYS A 44 -0.54 -1.43 8.87
C CYS A 44 -0.56 -0.07 9.56
N ALA A 45 -1.73 0.56 9.63
CA ALA A 45 -1.91 1.82 10.33
C ALA A 45 -1.65 1.69 11.83
N LEU A 46 -2.33 0.76 12.51
CA LEU A 46 -2.32 0.66 13.97
C LEU A 46 -0.99 0.14 14.54
N SER A 47 -0.32 -0.76 13.82
CA SER A 47 0.94 -1.37 14.24
C SER A 47 2.17 -0.75 13.60
N ARG A 48 1.99 0.28 12.75
CA ARG A 48 3.06 0.88 11.94
C ARG A 48 3.91 -0.16 11.22
N THR A 49 3.24 -1.05 10.50
CA THR A 49 3.90 -2.06 9.65
C THR A 49 3.82 -1.66 8.19
N CYS A 50 4.84 -2.05 7.42
CA CYS A 50 4.95 -1.80 5.99
C CYS A 50 3.78 -2.46 5.25
N GLY A 51 3.06 -1.68 4.45
CA GLY A 51 1.96 -2.18 3.62
C GLY A 51 2.37 -3.24 2.60
N VAL A 52 3.67 -3.30 2.29
CA VAL A 52 4.21 -4.27 1.32
C VAL A 52 4.75 -5.50 2.03
N CYS A 53 5.80 -5.38 2.85
CA CYS A 53 6.47 -6.55 3.41
C CYS A 53 5.95 -7.00 4.78
N GLY A 54 5.10 -6.22 5.48
CA GLY A 54 4.59 -6.58 6.81
C GLY A 54 5.54 -6.33 7.99
N ALA A 55 6.81 -5.99 7.76
CA ALA A 55 7.74 -5.61 8.83
C ALA A 55 7.48 -4.20 9.39
N THR A 56 7.98 -3.91 10.59
CA THR A 56 7.85 -2.57 11.22
C THR A 56 8.48 -1.48 10.35
N LEU A 57 7.78 -0.35 10.25
CA LEU A 57 8.24 0.82 9.47
C LEU A 57 9.39 1.56 10.16
N GLY A 58 10.41 1.87 9.36
CA GLY A 58 11.46 2.83 9.69
C GLY A 58 11.12 4.25 9.23
N ARG A 59 12.14 5.04 8.90
CA ARG A 59 12.02 6.33 8.21
C ARG A 59 13.11 6.43 7.13
N PRO A 60 12.86 7.13 6.00
CA PRO A 60 11.60 7.75 5.61
C PRO A 60 10.51 6.71 5.24
N LEU A 61 9.27 7.16 5.17
CA LEU A 61 8.13 6.37 4.70
C LEU A 61 7.89 6.66 3.22
N ALA A 62 7.47 5.66 2.47
CA ALA A 62 7.02 5.80 1.09
C ALA A 62 5.52 5.53 0.96
N PHE A 63 4.90 6.19 0.01
CA PHE A 63 3.53 5.97 -0.44
C PHE A 63 3.54 5.74 -1.94
N VAL A 64 2.81 4.71 -2.37
CA VAL A 64 2.55 4.40 -3.77
C VAL A 64 1.07 4.59 -4.02
N GLY A 65 0.71 5.30 -5.09
CA GLY A 65 -0.68 5.53 -5.45
C GLY A 65 -0.84 6.09 -6.84
N THR A 66 -2.08 6.34 -7.24
CA THR A 66 -2.42 6.92 -8.55
C THR A 66 -2.17 8.44 -8.54
N PRO A 67 -2.10 9.09 -9.72
CA PRO A 67 -2.00 10.54 -9.81
C PRO A 67 -3.09 11.27 -9.00
N ARG A 68 -4.31 10.71 -8.99
CA ARG A 68 -5.44 11.26 -8.24
C ARG A 68 -5.27 11.15 -6.73
N GLU A 69 -4.71 10.06 -6.23
CA GLU A 69 -4.40 9.90 -4.80
C GLU A 69 -3.30 10.88 -4.38
N LEU A 70 -2.28 11.05 -5.23
CA LEU A 70 -1.20 12.01 -5.01
C LEU A 70 -1.70 13.46 -4.94
N ASP A 71 -2.51 13.89 -5.90
CA ASP A 71 -3.07 15.25 -5.93
C ASP A 71 -3.87 15.59 -4.66
N ARG A 72 -4.46 14.56 -4.03
CA ARG A 72 -5.24 14.69 -2.79
C ARG A 72 -4.42 14.44 -1.54
N MET A 73 -3.18 13.96 -1.67
CA MET A 73 -2.38 13.44 -0.58
C MET A 73 -3.13 12.43 0.29
N ALA A 74 -3.92 11.55 -0.34
CA ALA A 74 -4.77 10.57 0.33
C ALA A 74 -4.67 9.21 -0.38
N PHE A 75 -3.95 8.27 0.24
CA PHE A 75 -3.57 7.00 -0.37
C PHE A 75 -4.32 5.83 0.26
N HIS A 76 -4.79 4.89 -0.55
CA HIS A 76 -5.40 3.65 -0.04
C HIS A 76 -4.36 2.58 0.32
N VAL A 77 -3.25 2.52 -0.41
CA VAL A 77 -2.14 1.62 -0.09
C VAL A 77 -1.43 2.15 1.17
N PRO A 78 -1.23 1.32 2.22
CA PRO A 78 -0.53 1.77 3.42
C PRO A 78 0.91 2.20 3.16
N ALA A 79 1.43 3.04 4.05
CA ALA A 79 2.84 3.41 4.05
C ALA A 79 3.76 2.17 4.00
N CYS A 80 4.85 2.27 3.26
CA CYS A 80 5.84 1.21 3.11
C CYS A 80 7.27 1.74 3.26
N HIS A 81 8.24 0.82 3.31
CA HIS A 81 9.64 1.18 3.15
C HIS A 81 9.89 1.65 1.71
N VAL A 82 10.85 2.55 1.52
CA VAL A 82 11.23 3.04 0.18
C VAL A 82 11.63 1.90 -0.75
N ASP A 83 12.52 1.00 -0.30
CA ASP A 83 12.93 -0.17 -1.07
C ASP A 83 11.73 -1.07 -1.45
N CYS A 84 10.81 -1.31 -0.52
CA CYS A 84 9.61 -2.09 -0.81
C CYS A 84 8.70 -1.41 -1.84
N ALA A 85 8.61 -0.08 -1.83
CA ALA A 85 7.85 0.69 -2.81
C ALA A 85 8.46 0.58 -4.21
N GLU A 86 9.78 0.77 -4.32
CA GLU A 86 10.53 0.67 -5.58
C GLU A 86 10.44 -0.74 -6.17
N ARG A 87 10.64 -1.77 -5.34
CA ARG A 87 10.51 -3.17 -5.76
C ARG A 87 9.09 -3.54 -6.16
N LEU A 88 8.08 -2.98 -5.49
CA LEU A 88 6.69 -3.15 -5.86
C LEU A 88 6.43 -2.58 -7.26
N LEU A 89 6.81 -1.31 -7.50
CA LEU A 89 6.67 -0.66 -8.80
C LEU A 89 7.38 -1.44 -9.91
N ALA A 90 8.61 -1.88 -9.66
CA ALA A 90 9.38 -2.67 -10.63
C ALA A 90 8.70 -4.01 -10.95
N SER A 91 8.16 -4.69 -9.93
CA SER A 91 7.50 -5.99 -10.09
C SER A 91 6.14 -5.89 -10.78
N TYR A 92 5.54 -4.70 -10.79
CA TYR A 92 4.20 -4.44 -11.32
C TYR A 92 4.24 -3.71 -12.67
N ALA A 93 5.41 -3.37 -13.19
CA ALA A 93 5.58 -2.53 -14.37
C ALA A 93 4.83 -3.04 -15.62
N ASP A 94 4.72 -4.37 -15.77
CA ASP A 94 4.04 -5.01 -16.91
C ASP A 94 2.57 -5.37 -16.65
N VAL A 95 2.03 -5.03 -15.47
CA VAL A 95 0.62 -5.26 -15.14
C VAL A 95 -0.23 -4.19 -15.82
N ALA A 96 -1.06 -4.61 -16.77
CA ALA A 96 -1.86 -3.68 -17.59
C ALA A 96 -3.15 -3.19 -16.89
N ASP A 97 -3.76 -4.02 -16.04
CA ASP A 97 -5.02 -3.71 -15.38
C ASP A 97 -4.82 -3.03 -14.02
N PRO A 98 -5.74 -2.16 -13.57
CA PRO A 98 -5.73 -1.65 -12.20
C PRO A 98 -5.80 -2.77 -11.17
N VAL A 99 -4.95 -2.63 -10.14
CA VAL A 99 -4.79 -3.60 -9.05
C VAL A 99 -4.72 -2.86 -7.71
N LEU A 100 -4.75 -3.60 -6.60
CA LEU A 100 -4.84 -3.13 -5.22
C LEU A 100 -6.07 -2.24 -4.96
N GLY A 101 -7.11 -2.40 -5.78
CA GLY A 101 -8.30 -1.56 -5.78
C GLY A 101 -8.03 -0.11 -6.21
N LEU A 102 -6.90 0.19 -6.83
CA LEU A 102 -6.60 1.53 -7.35
C LEU A 102 -7.34 1.76 -8.69
N ASP A 103 -7.53 3.03 -9.04
CA ASP A 103 -8.29 3.45 -10.23
C ASP A 103 -7.43 3.69 -11.48
N ALA A 104 -6.12 3.41 -11.40
CA ALA A 104 -5.17 3.51 -12.50
C ALA A 104 -4.23 2.29 -12.54
N PRO A 105 -3.72 1.90 -13.73
CA PRO A 105 -2.78 0.80 -13.85
C PRO A 105 -1.41 1.13 -13.22
N PRO A 106 -0.62 0.13 -12.80
CA PRO A 106 0.69 0.33 -12.18
C PRO A 106 1.69 1.19 -12.95
N ALA A 107 1.62 1.19 -14.28
CA ALA A 107 2.47 2.05 -15.12
C ALA A 107 2.27 3.56 -14.85
N GLU A 108 1.16 3.96 -14.25
CA GLU A 108 0.84 5.35 -13.88
C GLU A 108 1.06 5.64 -12.40
N TRP A 109 1.44 4.65 -11.60
CA TRP A 109 1.63 4.84 -10.17
C TRP A 109 2.84 5.71 -9.87
N LEU A 110 2.70 6.53 -8.84
CA LEU A 110 3.71 7.48 -8.40
C LEU A 110 4.15 7.12 -6.99
N LEU A 111 5.40 7.44 -6.68
CA LEU A 111 6.00 7.26 -5.36
C LEU A 111 6.28 8.63 -4.74
N VAL A 112 5.84 8.82 -3.50
CA VAL A 112 6.26 9.96 -2.67
C VAL A 112 6.78 9.51 -1.32
N THR A 113 7.67 10.32 -0.74
CA THR A 113 8.25 10.03 0.58
C THR A 113 7.88 11.09 1.61
N THR A 114 7.69 10.66 2.85
CA THR A 114 7.39 11.54 3.99
C THR A 114 8.04 11.03 5.29
N ALA A 115 8.00 11.84 6.34
CA ALA A 115 8.40 11.45 7.68
C ALA A 115 7.28 10.72 8.45
N SER A 116 6.01 11.04 8.20
CA SER A 116 4.86 10.53 8.96
C SER A 116 3.57 10.60 8.15
N PHE A 117 2.51 9.96 8.66
CA PHE A 117 1.18 10.01 8.07
C PHE A 117 0.10 10.03 9.15
N GLU A 118 -1.10 10.44 8.76
CA GLU A 118 -2.34 10.22 9.49
C GLU A 118 -3.13 9.06 8.85
N PHE A 119 -3.84 8.27 9.67
CA PHE A 119 -4.75 7.24 9.20
C PHE A 119 -6.19 7.70 9.39
N VAL A 120 -6.86 8.00 8.28
CA VAL A 120 -8.21 8.56 8.29
C VAL A 120 -9.20 7.45 7.97
N ARG A 121 -10.17 7.28 8.88
CA ARG A 121 -11.28 6.34 8.68
C ARG A 121 -12.42 7.06 7.95
N PRO A 122 -13.10 6.38 7.03
CA PRO A 122 -14.22 6.98 6.32
C PRO A 122 -15.41 7.15 7.27
N THR A 123 -16.11 8.26 7.10
CA THR A 123 -17.36 8.58 7.78
C THR A 123 -18.55 8.03 6.99
N LYS A 124 -19.77 8.17 7.55
CA LYS A 124 -21.01 7.72 6.92
C LYS A 124 -21.37 8.47 5.64
N ASP A 125 -20.87 9.68 5.48
CA ASP A 125 -21.23 10.60 4.41
C ASP A 125 -20.21 10.53 3.24
N ASP A 126 -19.12 9.80 3.41
CA ASP A 126 -18.11 9.60 2.37
C ASP A 126 -18.61 8.64 1.28
N VAL A 127 -18.36 9.03 0.03
CA VAL A 127 -18.69 8.21 -1.15
C VAL A 127 -17.76 7.00 -1.24
N ASP A 128 -16.47 7.19 -0.97
CA ASP A 128 -15.51 6.10 -0.84
C ASP A 128 -15.45 5.66 0.63
N ARG A 129 -15.80 4.39 0.87
CA ARG A 129 -15.86 3.78 2.20
C ARG A 129 -14.57 3.08 2.60
N ARG A 130 -13.48 3.31 1.87
CA ARG A 130 -12.15 2.81 2.23
C ARG A 130 -11.40 3.84 3.08
N PRO A 131 -10.60 3.40 4.06
CA PRO A 131 -9.72 4.32 4.76
C PRO A 131 -8.62 4.86 3.83
N VAL A 132 -8.04 5.98 4.22
CA VAL A 132 -6.90 6.59 3.53
C VAL A 132 -5.76 6.89 4.51
N PHE A 133 -4.56 6.93 3.97
CA PHE A 133 -3.36 7.37 4.63
C PHE A 133 -2.96 8.71 4.06
N GLU A 134 -2.84 9.72 4.91
CA GLU A 134 -2.51 11.07 4.51
C GLU A 134 -1.07 11.39 4.91
N PRO A 135 -0.12 11.50 3.96
CA PRO A 135 1.26 11.82 4.28
C PRO A 135 1.35 13.23 4.87
N LEU A 136 1.99 13.36 6.02
CA LEU A 136 2.23 14.65 6.65
C LEU A 136 3.49 15.26 6.07
N ILE A 137 3.36 16.21 5.14
CA ILE A 137 4.49 17.01 4.68
C ILE A 137 4.97 17.84 5.87
N PRO A 138 6.29 17.95 6.14
CA PRO A 138 6.76 18.88 7.17
C PRO A 138 6.18 20.27 6.89
N ALA A 139 5.54 20.88 7.89
CA ALA A 139 5.24 22.29 7.83
C ALA A 139 6.56 23.02 7.55
N VAL A 140 6.65 23.67 6.39
CA VAL A 140 7.78 24.55 6.10
C VAL A 140 7.74 25.63 7.21
N PRO A 141 8.82 25.81 7.99
CA PRO A 141 8.84 26.75 9.10
C PRO A 141 8.59 28.20 8.64
#